data_AF-A0A6G0XT27-F1
#
_entry.id   AF-A0A6G0XT27-F1
#
_cell.length_a   1.000
_cell.length_b   1.000
_cell.length_c   1.000
_cell.angle_alpha   90.00
_cell.angle_beta   90.00
_cell.angle_gamma   90.00
#
_symmetry.space_group_name_H-M   'P 1'
#
loop_
_entity.id
_entity.type
_entity.pdbx_description
1 polymer ?
#
loop_
_entity_poly.entity_id
_entity_poly.type
_entity_poly.pdbx_seq_one_letter_code
_entity_poly.pdbx_strand_id
1 'polypeptide(L)'
;MPAVSTVQLAVEKKAADAQAGVQAKAQSILASQGEAAMVIYLTSSTNSFAMAAHDAFVALFYDMVTRFHDGTIFGNFSNEAMDVKAMGYPTWWLEEVGYFGSKTQGLSVTTFIVVVLIVAVVTTALGFWLGRRDVQSRGYAFIK
;
A
#
# COMPACT_ATOMS: atom_id res chain seq x y z
N MET A 1 7.44 8.40 6.89
CA MET A 1 6.90 7.45 7.89
C MET A 1 6.63 8.19 9.18
N PRO A 2 5.43 8.08 9.77
CA PRO A 2 5.09 8.77 11.03
C PRO A 2 6.09 8.52 12.16
N ALA A 3 6.58 7.29 12.33
CA ALA A 3 7.56 6.93 13.36
C ALA A 3 8.88 7.72 13.24
N VAL A 4 9.38 7.90 12.00
CA VAL A 4 10.60 8.67 11.72
C VAL A 4 10.42 10.14 12.08
N SER A 5 9.31 10.75 11.60
CA SER A 5 9.03 12.17 11.89
C SER A 5 8.84 12.45 13.37
N THR A 6 8.24 11.52 14.12
CA THR A 6 8.06 11.67 15.57
C THR A 6 9.40 11.71 16.31
N VAL A 7 10.31 10.78 16.00
CA VAL A 7 11.65 10.76 16.63
C VAL A 7 12.46 11.99 16.24
N GLN A 8 12.43 12.38 14.96
CA GLN A 8 13.10 13.59 14.49
C GLN A 8 12.63 14.84 15.26
N LEU A 9 11.32 15.07 15.31
CA LEU A 9 10.75 16.22 16.02
C LEU A 9 11.11 16.22 17.51
N ALA A 10 11.15 15.05 18.15
CA ALA A 10 11.52 14.94 19.56
C ALA A 10 12.99 15.35 19.80
N VAL A 11 13.91 14.91 18.94
CA VAL A 11 15.34 15.26 19.02
C VAL A 11 15.54 16.75 18.74
N GLU A 12 14.94 17.28 17.68
CA GLU A 12 15.03 18.70 17.31
C GLU A 12 14.46 19.60 18.43
N LYS A 13 13.30 19.25 18.97
CA LYS A 13 12.69 19.98 20.08
C LYS A 13 13.60 20.00 21.30
N LYS A 14 14.20 18.87 21.66
CA LYS A 14 15.11 18.78 22.82
C LYS A 14 16.32 19.72 22.66
N ALA A 15 16.91 19.79 21.46
CA ALA A 15 18.00 20.70 21.18
C ALA A 15 17.55 22.17 21.23
N ALA A 16 16.41 22.49 20.62
CA ALA A 16 15.84 23.83 20.61
C ALA A 16 15.52 24.34 22.04
N ASP A 17 14.87 23.50 22.86
CA ASP A 17 14.53 23.84 24.25
C ASP A 17 15.78 24.09 25.11
N ALA A 18 16.89 23.41 24.82
CA ALA A 18 18.15 23.55 25.56
C ALA A 18 19.01 24.76 25.11
N GLN A 19 18.76 25.31 23.92
CA GLN A 19 19.69 26.24 23.27
C GLN A 19 19.93 27.53 24.06
N ALA A 20 18.88 28.13 24.63
CA ALA A 20 19.01 29.35 25.42
C ALA A 20 19.87 29.11 26.68
N GLY A 21 19.71 27.96 27.34
CA GLY A 21 20.50 27.59 28.52
C GLY A 21 21.97 27.37 28.19
N VAL A 22 22.25 26.69 27.07
CA VAL A 22 23.62 26.49 26.57
C VAL A 22 24.30 27.84 26.27
N GLN A 23 23.59 28.75 25.60
CA GLN A 23 24.13 30.08 25.29
C GLN A 23 24.43 30.90 26.54
N ALA A 24 23.50 30.95 27.49
CA ALA A 24 23.70 31.66 28.77
C ALA A 24 24.88 31.08 29.56
N LYS A 25 25.02 29.75 29.60
CA LYS A 25 26.13 29.10 30.28
C LYS A 25 27.47 29.34 29.58
N ALA A 26 27.49 29.31 28.25
CA ALA A 26 28.68 29.60 27.46
C ALA A 26 29.19 31.03 27.71
N GLN A 27 28.30 32.03 27.75
CA GLN A 27 28.65 33.41 28.08
C GLN A 27 29.21 33.54 29.51
N SER A 28 28.60 32.84 30.48
CA SER A 28 29.10 32.81 31.85
C SER A 28 30.50 32.19 31.95
N ILE A 29 30.77 31.12 31.20
CA ILE A 29 32.10 30.49 31.14
C ILE A 29 33.10 31.43 30.47
N LEU A 30 32.72 32.09 29.37
CA LEU A 30 33.58 33.07 28.70
C LEU A 30 34.04 34.17 29.66
N ALA A 31 33.10 34.73 30.44
CA ALA A 31 33.38 35.81 31.38
C ALA A 31 34.25 35.38 32.58
N SER A 32 34.20 34.11 32.99
CA SER A 32 34.85 33.63 34.21
C SER A 32 36.12 32.81 33.98
N GLN A 33 36.22 32.12 32.84
CA GLN A 33 37.26 31.12 32.53
C GLN A 33 37.92 31.35 31.17
N GLY A 34 37.39 32.27 30.36
CA GLY A 34 37.92 32.62 29.05
C GLY A 34 37.47 31.71 27.90
N GLU A 35 37.98 31.99 26.73
CA GLU A 35 37.50 31.44 25.46
C GLU A 35 37.74 29.93 25.34
N ALA A 36 38.91 29.43 25.74
CA ALA A 36 39.24 28.01 25.65
C ALA A 36 38.22 27.13 26.43
N ALA A 37 37.84 27.56 27.63
CA ALA A 37 36.85 26.86 28.44
C ALA A 37 35.44 26.93 27.81
N MET A 38 35.07 28.07 27.21
CA MET A 38 33.80 28.21 26.50
C MET A 38 33.72 27.27 25.30
N VAL A 39 34.80 27.17 24.50
CA VAL A 39 34.87 26.27 23.34
C VAL A 39 34.70 24.82 23.78
N ILE A 40 35.42 24.37 24.82
CA ILE A 40 35.27 23.01 25.36
C ILE A 40 33.82 22.73 25.76
N TYR A 41 33.16 23.68 26.44
CA TYR A 41 31.77 23.54 26.84
C TYR A 41 30.80 23.45 25.65
N LEU A 42 30.96 24.31 24.63
CA LEU A 42 30.13 24.30 23.42
C LEU A 42 30.33 23.03 22.59
N THR A 43 31.58 22.56 22.48
CA THR A 43 31.90 21.28 21.84
C THR A 43 31.26 20.11 22.58
N SER A 44 31.37 20.08 23.91
CA SER A 44 30.75 19.04 24.73
C SER A 44 29.22 19.05 24.61
N SER A 45 28.61 20.23 24.63
CA SER A 45 27.15 20.39 24.47
C SER A 45 26.68 19.90 23.10
N THR A 46 27.37 20.29 22.03
CA THR A 46 27.08 19.82 20.66
C THR A 46 27.25 18.31 20.55
N ASN A 47 28.31 17.75 21.11
CA ASN A 47 28.54 16.31 21.11
C ASN A 47 27.41 15.57 21.86
N SER A 48 26.92 16.12 22.97
CA SER A 48 25.79 15.53 23.69
C SER A 48 24.50 15.52 22.86
N PHE A 49 24.23 16.56 22.08
CA PHE A 49 23.07 16.57 21.17
C PHE A 49 23.23 15.58 20.03
N ALA A 50 24.42 15.49 19.44
CA ALA A 50 24.72 14.53 18.38
C ALA A 50 24.57 13.08 18.87
N MET A 51 25.10 12.76 20.05
CA MET A 51 24.94 11.44 20.67
C MET A 51 23.46 11.14 20.95
N ALA A 52 22.72 12.09 21.53
CA ALA A 52 21.29 11.89 21.78
C ALA A 52 20.48 11.65 20.50
N ALA A 53 20.81 12.35 19.42
CA ALA A 53 20.20 12.12 18.11
C ALA A 53 20.55 10.72 17.59
N HIS A 54 21.84 10.38 17.59
CA HIS A 54 22.32 9.07 17.17
C HIS A 54 21.61 7.93 17.91
N ASP A 55 21.59 7.98 19.25
CA ASP A 55 20.99 6.93 20.07
C ASP A 55 19.49 6.79 19.81
N ALA A 56 18.78 7.92 19.64
CA ALA A 56 17.36 7.91 19.31
C ALA A 56 17.08 7.26 17.94
N PHE A 57 17.91 7.57 16.93
CA PHE A 57 17.75 6.99 15.59
C PHE A 57 18.21 5.53 15.50
N VAL A 58 19.22 5.13 16.27
CA VAL A 58 19.62 3.71 16.40
C VAL A 58 18.51 2.91 17.09
N ALA A 59 17.90 3.46 18.15
CA ALA A 59 16.75 2.82 18.79
C ALA A 59 15.55 2.71 17.83
N LEU A 60 15.27 3.76 17.05
CA LEU A 60 14.24 3.71 16.01
C LEU A 60 14.56 2.66 14.94
N PHE A 61 15.81 2.54 14.52
CA PHE A 61 16.21 1.53 13.55
C PHE A 61 15.90 0.13 14.06
N TYR A 62 16.31 -0.19 15.30
CA TYR A 62 15.97 -1.47 15.92
C TYR A 62 14.46 -1.70 16.01
N ASP A 63 13.71 -0.69 16.45
CA ASP A 63 12.25 -0.77 16.51
C ASP A 63 11.62 -1.04 15.13
N MET A 64 12.13 -0.36 14.08
CA MET A 64 11.65 -0.53 12.72
C MET A 64 11.94 -1.94 12.19
N VAL A 65 13.15 -2.46 12.34
CA VAL A 65 13.48 -3.81 11.84
C VAL A 65 12.77 -4.90 12.65
N THR A 66 12.48 -4.67 13.92
CA THR A 66 11.70 -5.62 14.73
C THR A 66 10.22 -5.59 14.38
N ARG A 67 9.65 -4.41 14.15
CA ARG A 67 8.22 -4.28 13.80
C ARG A 67 7.94 -4.63 12.36
N PHE A 68 8.82 -4.25 11.44
CA PHE A 68 8.60 -4.37 10.01
C PHE A 68 9.67 -5.29 9.43
N HIS A 69 9.45 -6.59 9.53
CA HIS A 69 10.30 -7.57 8.85
C HIS A 69 9.48 -8.55 8.03
N ASP A 70 10.08 -9.00 6.93
CA ASP A 70 9.60 -10.12 6.12
C ASP A 70 8.12 -10.00 5.67
N GLY A 71 7.72 -8.78 5.25
CA GLY A 71 6.37 -8.54 4.75
C GLY A 71 5.26 -8.60 5.81
N THR A 72 5.62 -8.55 7.09
CA THR A 72 4.67 -8.54 8.22
C THR A 72 4.94 -7.35 9.15
N ILE A 73 3.91 -6.97 9.90
CA ILE A 73 3.94 -5.97 10.95
C ILE A 73 3.73 -6.71 12.26
N PHE A 74 4.75 -6.70 13.11
CA PHE A 74 4.67 -7.17 14.47
C PHE A 74 4.22 -6.03 15.39
N GLY A 75 3.34 -6.36 16.31
CA GLY A 75 2.84 -5.45 17.32
C GLY A 75 2.63 -6.16 18.64
N ASN A 76 2.24 -5.38 19.64
CA ASN A 76 1.79 -5.91 20.92
C ASN A 76 2.84 -6.76 21.65
N PHE A 77 4.09 -6.29 21.64
CA PHE A 77 5.25 -6.97 22.26
C PHE A 77 5.16 -7.15 23.78
N SER A 78 4.18 -6.53 24.44
CA SER A 78 3.99 -6.59 25.90
C SER A 78 2.92 -7.58 26.35
N ASN A 79 2.14 -8.15 25.42
CA ASN A 79 1.09 -9.13 25.75
C ASN A 79 1.62 -10.57 25.66
N GLU A 80 0.86 -11.50 26.24
CA GLU A 80 1.17 -12.94 26.22
C GLU A 80 1.28 -13.50 24.79
N ALA A 81 0.53 -12.94 23.85
CA ALA A 81 0.64 -13.20 22.42
C ALA A 81 0.98 -11.91 21.65
N MET A 82 1.95 -12.02 20.75
CA MET A 82 2.29 -10.95 19.80
C MET A 82 1.28 -10.89 18.67
N ASP A 83 0.98 -9.68 18.20
CA ASP A 83 0.14 -9.48 17.02
C ASP A 83 1.01 -9.51 15.76
N VAL A 84 0.62 -10.32 14.78
CA VAL A 84 1.30 -10.39 13.48
C VAL A 84 0.30 -10.08 12.38
N LYS A 85 0.57 -9.02 11.62
CA LYS A 85 -0.25 -8.62 10.47
C LYS A 85 0.58 -8.71 9.21
N ALA A 86 0.20 -9.58 8.27
CA ALA A 86 0.78 -9.54 6.92
C ALA A 86 0.50 -8.17 6.28
N MET A 87 1.55 -7.49 5.82
CA MET A 87 1.40 -6.29 4.99
C MET A 87 0.79 -6.64 3.63
N GLY A 88 0.96 -7.90 3.20
CA GLY A 88 0.62 -8.34 1.86
C GLY A 88 1.51 -7.66 0.82
N TYR A 89 1.61 -8.26 -0.36
CA TYR A 89 2.14 -7.53 -1.50
C TYR A 89 1.03 -6.65 -2.09
N PRO A 90 1.36 -5.47 -2.64
CA PRO A 90 0.39 -4.66 -3.36
C PRO A 90 -0.31 -5.46 -4.46
N THR A 91 -1.59 -5.19 -4.70
CA THR A 91 -2.39 -5.92 -5.70
C THR A 91 -1.72 -5.96 -7.07
N TRP A 92 -1.12 -4.85 -7.52
CA TRP A 92 -0.42 -4.79 -8.81
C TRP A 92 0.73 -5.80 -8.91
N TRP A 93 1.50 -5.99 -7.84
CA TRP A 93 2.64 -6.91 -7.83
C TRP A 93 2.14 -8.35 -7.83
N LEU A 94 1.09 -8.64 -7.06
CA LEU A 94 0.43 -9.94 -7.04
C LEU A 94 -0.17 -10.29 -8.41
N GLU A 95 -0.73 -9.31 -9.12
CA GLU A 95 -1.19 -9.48 -10.51
C GLU A 95 -0.03 -9.79 -11.46
N GLU A 96 1.09 -9.08 -11.33
CA GLU A 96 2.25 -9.23 -12.23
C GLU A 96 2.97 -10.58 -12.07
N VAL A 97 3.07 -11.11 -10.85
CA VAL A 97 3.62 -12.46 -10.61
C VAL A 97 2.60 -13.58 -10.87
N GLY A 98 1.40 -13.24 -11.34
CA GLY A 98 0.36 -14.22 -11.66
C GLY A 98 -0.26 -14.90 -10.43
N TYR A 99 -0.16 -14.30 -9.24
CA TYR A 99 -0.68 -14.87 -7.99
C TYR A 99 -2.18 -15.19 -8.06
N PHE A 100 -2.96 -14.35 -8.76
CA PHE A 100 -4.41 -14.55 -8.93
C PHE A 100 -4.78 -15.51 -10.08
N GLY A 101 -3.80 -16.05 -10.80
CA GLY A 101 -4.00 -16.87 -11.98
C GLY A 101 -4.50 -16.09 -13.21
N SER A 102 -4.47 -16.74 -14.37
CA SER A 102 -5.02 -16.18 -15.61
C SER A 102 -6.50 -15.86 -15.42
N LYS A 103 -6.93 -14.64 -15.74
CA LYS A 103 -8.37 -14.34 -15.88
C LYS A 103 -8.90 -15.18 -17.03
N THR A 104 -9.43 -16.36 -16.74
CA THR A 104 -10.12 -17.18 -17.73
C THR A 104 -11.33 -16.37 -18.18
N GLN A 105 -11.23 -15.73 -19.35
CA GLN A 105 -12.38 -15.17 -20.04
C GLN A 105 -13.22 -16.33 -20.57
N GLY A 106 -13.85 -17.08 -19.67
CA GLY A 106 -14.97 -17.94 -20.04
C GLY A 106 -16.13 -17.05 -20.42
N LEU A 107 -16.82 -17.35 -21.54
CA LEU A 107 -18.11 -16.74 -21.80
C LEU A 107 -18.98 -16.95 -20.56
N SER A 108 -19.47 -15.84 -19.98
CA SER A 108 -20.48 -15.93 -18.93
C SER A 108 -21.65 -16.77 -19.44
N VAL A 109 -22.20 -17.64 -18.58
CA VAL A 109 -23.36 -18.50 -18.89
C VAL A 109 -24.51 -17.67 -19.48
N THR A 110 -24.67 -16.42 -19.03
CA THR A 110 -25.64 -15.48 -19.59
C THR A 110 -25.37 -15.14 -21.05
N THR A 111 -24.12 -14.86 -21.43
CA THR A 111 -23.73 -14.60 -22.82
C THR A 111 -23.95 -15.83 -23.69
N PHE A 112 -23.62 -17.02 -23.18
CA PHE A 112 -23.84 -18.29 -23.88
C PHE A 112 -25.33 -18.53 -24.15
N ILE A 113 -26.20 -18.36 -23.14
CA ILE A 113 -27.65 -18.53 -23.28
C ILE A 113 -28.23 -17.56 -24.31
N VAL A 114 -27.82 -16.29 -24.29
CA VAL A 114 -28.30 -15.28 -25.24
C VAL A 114 -27.92 -15.65 -26.68
N VAL A 115 -26.69 -16.10 -26.92
CA VAL A 115 -26.26 -16.54 -28.25
C VAL A 115 -27.08 -17.73 -28.74
N VAL A 116 -27.31 -18.73 -27.88
CA VAL A 116 -28.12 -19.91 -28.23
C VAL A 116 -29.56 -19.52 -28.57
N LEU A 117 -30.17 -18.61 -27.81
CA LEU A 117 -31.53 -18.13 -28.07
C LEU A 117 -31.63 -17.37 -29.40
N ILE A 118 -30.66 -16.52 -29.72
CA ILE A 118 -30.63 -15.80 -31.00
C ILE A 118 -30.52 -16.79 -32.17
N VAL A 119 -29.65 -17.79 -32.07
CA VAL A 119 -29.49 -18.82 -33.10
C VAL A 119 -30.79 -19.62 -33.30
N ALA A 120 -31.47 -19.99 -32.21
CA ALA A 120 -32.75 -20.70 -32.28
C ALA A 120 -33.85 -19.86 -32.96
N VAL A 121 -33.93 -18.56 -32.65
CA VAL A 121 -34.90 -17.64 -33.29
C VAL A 121 -34.58 -17.44 -34.77
N VAL A 122 -33.32 -17.27 -35.14
CA VAL A 122 -32.93 -17.07 -36.55
C VAL A 122 -33.19 -18.32 -37.39
N THR A 123 -32.87 -19.51 -36.87
CA THR A 123 -33.09 -20.77 -37.58
C THR A 123 -34.58 -21.07 -37.76
N THR A 124 -35.40 -20.84 -36.73
CA THR A 124 -36.86 -20.99 -36.84
C THR A 124 -37.48 -19.97 -37.78
N ALA A 125 -37.04 -18.71 -37.75
CA ALA A 125 -37.52 -17.67 -38.67
C ALA A 125 -37.14 -17.96 -40.13
N LEU A 126 -35.90 -18.42 -40.38
CA LEU A 126 -35.45 -18.86 -41.71
C LEU A 126 -36.25 -20.06 -42.21
N GLY A 127 -36.46 -21.06 -41.35
CA GLY A 127 -37.28 -22.24 -41.68
C GLY A 127 -38.71 -21.88 -42.04
N PHE A 128 -39.34 -20.98 -41.27
CA PHE A 128 -40.69 -20.48 -41.55
C PHE A 128 -40.77 -19.72 -42.88
N TRP A 129 -39.80 -18.84 -43.15
CA TRP A 129 -39.78 -18.05 -44.37
C TRP A 129 -39.54 -18.90 -45.63
N LEU A 130 -38.65 -19.89 -45.56
CA LEU A 130 -38.43 -20.86 -46.63
C LEU A 130 -39.67 -21.75 -46.85
N GLY A 131 -40.27 -22.27 -45.77
CA GLY A 131 -41.48 -23.10 -45.86
C GLY A 131 -42.68 -22.37 -46.48
N ARG A 132 -42.81 -21.06 -46.25
CA ARG A 132 -43.88 -20.25 -46.86
C ARG A 132 -43.74 -20.10 -48.38
N ARG A 133 -42.53 -20.24 -48.94
CA ARG A 133 -42.31 -20.14 -50.40
C ARG A 133 -42.72 -21.40 -51.16
N ASP A 134 -42.85 -22.54 -50.49
CA ASP A 134 -43.15 -23.83 -51.12
C ASP A 134 -44.65 -24.17 -51.17
N VAL A 135 -45.50 -23.34 -50.55
CA VAL A 135 -46.97 -23.49 -50.63
C VAL A 135 -47.50 -22.77 -51.87
N GLN A 136 -47.21 -23.30 -53.07
CA GLN A 136 -48.03 -23.01 -54.25
C GLN A 136 -49.33 -23.82 -54.16
N SER A 137 -50.47 -23.13 -54.13
CA SER A 137 -51.79 -23.75 -54.17
C SER A 137 -51.95 -24.59 -55.44
N ARG A 138 -52.03 -25.92 -55.31
CA ARG A 138 -52.49 -26.76 -56.42
C ARG A 138 -53.97 -26.46 -56.67
N GLY A 139 -54.25 -25.72 -57.74
CA GLY A 139 -55.62 -25.46 -58.20
C GLY A 139 -56.24 -26.77 -58.70
N TYR A 140 -57.39 -27.14 -58.13
CA TYR A 140 -58.17 -28.28 -58.60
C TYR A 140 -58.77 -27.94 -59.98
N ALA A 141 -58.42 -28.70 -61.01
CA ALA A 141 -59.12 -28.65 -62.29
C ALA A 141 -60.51 -29.27 -62.12
N PHE A 142 -61.56 -28.47 -62.36
CA PHE A 142 -62.93 -28.98 -62.47
C PHE A 142 -63.06 -29.74 -63.80
N ILE A 143 -63.35 -31.04 -63.71
CA ILE A 143 -63.77 -31.85 -64.86
C ILE A 143 -65.30 -31.82 -64.90
N LYS A 144 -65.88 -31.43 -66.04
CA LYS A 144 -67.20 -31.89 -66.48
C LYS A 144 -67.15 -32.15 -67.98
#